data_AF-A0A0F3GQJ1-F1
#
_entry.id   AF-A0A0F3GQJ1-F1
#
_cell.length_a   1.000
_cell.length_b   1.000
_cell.length_c   1.000
_cell.angle_alpha   90.00
_cell.angle_beta   90.00
_cell.angle_gamma   90.00
#
_symmetry.space_group_name_H-M   'P 1'
#
loop_
_entity.id
_entity.type
_entity.pdbx_description
1 polymer ?
#
loop_
_entity_poly.entity_id
_entity_poly.type
_entity_poly.pdbx_seq_one_letter_code
_entity_poly.pdbx_strand_id
1 'polypeptide(L)'
;MHQKYDIALKDIIKDAPRRFLKLLTGYDTGRFIDVQFPDIQIKEVDVFIELPDEDILQIDMQSSNDPNMLGRMFLYAGFIYNQYKKLPIQIVLYVGNKPLNMENSMEFRQIKYSYELIDIRTLDGNQLIDSDDPDDNVLAILCKLDDAHITIKRILEKLSLLHPNEREDYIRKLLYLSGLRNLATTVKQEVLNMPLTIDLDEYEFFKDIF
;
A
#
# COMPACT_ATOMS: atom_id res chain seq x y z
N MET A 1 0.34 26.70 37.08
CA MET A 1 1.50 26.26 37.89
C MET A 1 2.49 25.43 37.08
N HIS A 2 2.06 24.40 36.31
CA HIS A 2 2.96 23.54 35.51
C HIS A 2 3.89 24.28 34.54
N GLN A 3 3.41 25.33 33.88
CA GLN A 3 4.16 26.00 32.81
C GLN A 3 5.45 26.71 33.25
N LYS A 4 5.53 27.22 34.50
CA LYS A 4 6.74 27.88 35.01
C LYS A 4 7.85 26.88 35.35
N TYR A 5 7.46 25.70 35.87
CA TYR A 5 8.41 24.62 36.15
C TYR A 5 8.96 24.04 34.85
N ASP A 6 8.12 23.85 33.83
CA ASP A 6 8.55 23.34 32.52
C ASP A 6 9.56 24.27 31.84
N ILE A 7 9.36 25.60 31.93
CA ILE A 7 10.29 26.58 31.35
C ILE A 7 11.65 26.50 32.07
N ALA A 8 11.66 26.56 33.40
CA ALA A 8 12.90 26.50 34.18
C ALA A 8 13.66 25.18 33.99
N LEU A 9 12.94 24.05 33.93
CA LEU A 9 13.54 22.74 33.69
C LEU A 9 14.11 22.62 32.27
N LYS A 10 13.38 23.09 31.25
CA LYS A 10 13.88 23.09 29.86
C LYS A 10 15.14 23.94 29.73
N ASP A 11 15.19 25.10 30.37
CA ASP A 11 16.37 25.99 30.36
C ASP A 11 17.60 25.28 30.95
N ILE A 12 17.47 24.75 32.18
CA ILE A 12 18.56 24.02 32.86
C ILE A 12 19.00 22.78 32.06
N ILE A 13 18.06 22.04 31.47
CA ILE A 13 18.40 20.83 30.70
C ILE A 13 19.09 21.21 29.39
N LYS A 14 18.63 22.25 28.68
CA LYS A 14 19.24 22.73 27.42
C LYS A 14 20.68 23.21 27.60
N ASP A 15 21.10 23.58 28.80
CA ASP A 15 22.50 23.88 29.14
C ASP A 15 23.41 22.64 29.23
N ALA A 16 22.89 21.43 28.98
CA ALA A 16 23.61 20.15 29.02
C ALA A 16 24.43 19.93 30.31
N PRO A 17 23.82 19.87 31.52
CA PRO A 17 24.57 19.67 32.74
C PRO A 17 25.28 18.30 32.72
N ARG A 18 26.61 18.30 32.58
CA ARG A 18 27.43 17.10 32.28
C ARG A 18 27.15 15.89 33.18
N ARG A 19 27.10 16.11 34.50
CA ARG A 19 26.86 15.02 35.48
C ARG A 19 25.44 14.46 35.36
N PHE A 20 24.45 15.33 35.14
CA PHE A 20 23.07 14.92 34.97
C PHE A 20 22.89 14.11 33.69
N LEU A 21 23.45 14.58 32.56
CA LEU A 21 23.46 13.84 31.30
C LEU A 21 24.15 12.47 31.43
N LYS A 22 25.28 12.40 32.15
CA LYS A 22 26.00 11.14 32.36
C LYS A 22 25.18 10.14 33.16
N LEU A 23 24.42 10.59 34.16
CA LEU A 23 23.53 9.72 34.94
C LEU A 23 22.35 9.20 34.10
N LEU A 24 21.79 10.04 33.21
CA LEU A 24 20.62 9.65 32.40
C LEU A 24 20.98 8.78 31.18
N THR A 25 22.10 9.08 30.52
CA THR A 25 22.40 8.53 29.19
C THR A 25 23.69 7.71 29.16
N GLY A 26 24.53 7.80 30.19
CA GLY A 26 25.90 7.27 30.20
C GLY A 26 26.94 8.22 29.59
N TYR A 27 26.52 9.32 28.94
CA TYR A 27 27.40 10.28 28.25
C TYR A 27 27.42 11.63 28.96
N ASP A 28 28.59 12.27 29.05
CA ASP A 28 28.78 13.59 29.68
C ASP A 28 28.68 14.77 28.69
N THR A 29 28.33 14.49 27.44
CA THR A 29 28.18 15.47 26.35
C THR A 29 27.08 15.04 25.37
N GLY A 30 26.52 16.01 24.64
CA GLY A 30 25.50 15.82 23.61
C GLY A 30 25.20 17.11 22.86
N ARG A 31 24.53 17.02 21.70
CA ARG A 31 24.07 18.18 20.93
C ARG A 31 22.55 18.28 21.05
N PHE A 32 22.05 19.40 21.55
CA PHE A 32 20.62 19.69 21.48
C PHE A 32 20.21 20.01 20.05
N ILE A 33 19.11 19.40 19.63
CA ILE A 33 18.47 19.62 18.34
C ILE A 33 17.08 20.13 18.69
N ASP A 34 16.77 21.37 18.31
CA ASP A 34 15.41 21.86 18.37
C ASP A 34 14.62 21.16 17.27
N VAL A 35 13.67 20.30 17.67
CA VAL A 35 12.81 19.56 16.76
C VAL A 35 11.49 20.30 16.66
N GLN A 36 11.12 20.68 15.45
CA GLN A 36 9.76 21.06 15.11
C GLN A 36 9.20 19.99 14.18
N PHE A 37 8.04 19.46 14.51
CA PHE A 37 7.34 18.55 13.62
C PHE A 37 6.62 19.38 12.55
N PRO A 38 6.76 19.05 11.26
CA PRO A 38 5.94 19.70 10.24
C PRO A 38 4.46 19.44 10.54
N ASP A 39 3.58 20.37 10.14
CA ASP A 39 2.15 20.06 10.07
C ASP A 39 1.98 18.94 9.05
N ILE A 40 1.69 17.73 9.56
CA ILE A 40 1.55 16.54 8.73
C ILE A 40 0.22 16.68 7.98
N GLN A 41 0.28 16.96 6.68
CA GLN A 41 -0.88 16.80 5.81
C GLN A 41 -1.25 15.33 5.81
N ILE A 42 -2.39 15.02 6.43
CA ILE A 42 -2.92 13.67 6.55
C ILE A 42 -3.17 13.14 5.14
N LYS A 43 -2.47 12.06 4.79
CA LYS A 43 -2.85 11.23 3.64
C LYS A 43 -3.87 10.22 4.14
N GLU A 44 -4.97 10.07 3.41
CA GLU A 44 -5.91 8.97 3.61
C GLU A 44 -5.18 7.65 3.34
N VAL A 45 -5.38 6.67 4.22
CA VAL A 45 -4.94 5.29 3.97
C VAL A 45 -5.83 4.69 2.88
N ASP A 46 -5.27 3.84 2.01
CA ASP A 46 -6.04 3.31 0.88
C ASP A 46 -7.21 2.42 1.34
N VAL A 47 -6.97 1.56 2.33
CA VAL A 47 -7.98 0.69 2.92
C VAL A 47 -7.80 0.64 4.44
N PHE A 48 -8.90 0.80 5.17
CA PHE A 48 -8.98 0.72 6.62
C PHE A 48 -10.25 -0.02 7.04
N ILE A 49 -10.09 -1.19 7.66
CA ILE A 49 -11.18 -2.12 7.95
C ILE A 49 -11.07 -2.60 9.39
N GLU A 50 -12.20 -2.70 10.08
CA GLU A 50 -12.31 -3.45 11.33
C GLU A 50 -12.67 -4.91 11.01
N LEU A 51 -11.84 -5.84 11.46
CA LEU A 51 -12.00 -7.28 11.28
C LEU A 51 -13.04 -7.85 12.27
N PRO A 52 -13.56 -9.08 12.05
CA PRO A 52 -14.56 -9.68 12.93
C PRO A 52 -14.14 -9.86 14.40
N ASP A 53 -12.83 -9.92 14.67
CA ASP A 53 -12.23 -9.97 16.00
C ASP A 53 -11.91 -8.57 16.58
N GLU A 54 -12.42 -7.52 15.94
CA GLU A 54 -12.22 -6.10 16.27
C GLU A 54 -10.79 -5.58 16.10
N ASP A 55 -9.91 -6.35 15.46
CA ASP A 55 -8.61 -5.86 15.03
C ASP A 55 -8.76 -4.90 13.85
N ILE A 56 -7.83 -3.95 13.76
CA ILE A 56 -7.83 -2.95 12.69
C ILE A 56 -6.85 -3.39 11.62
N LEU A 57 -7.30 -3.51 10.39
CA LEU A 57 -6.47 -3.78 9.21
C LEU A 57 -6.31 -2.50 8.39
N GLN A 58 -5.06 -2.14 8.11
CA GLN A 58 -4.70 -1.10 7.17
C GLN A 58 -3.98 -1.75 5.97
N ILE A 59 -4.43 -1.43 4.76
CA ILE A 59 -3.73 -1.81 3.52
C ILE A 59 -3.38 -0.55 2.73
N ASP A 60 -2.11 -0.44 2.32
CA ASP A 60 -1.61 0.57 1.39
C ASP A 60 -1.12 -0.11 0.10
N MET A 61 -1.43 0.43 -1.06
CA MET A 61 -1.01 -0.10 -2.35
C MET A 61 0.15 0.72 -2.92
N GLN A 62 1.14 0.06 -3.52
CA GLN A 62 2.25 0.73 -4.20
C GLN A 62 2.59 0.11 -5.54
N SER A 63 2.59 0.94 -6.58
CA SER A 63 3.06 0.56 -7.92
C SER A 63 4.57 0.82 -8.14
N SER A 64 5.22 1.50 -7.18
CA SER A 64 6.65 1.82 -7.22
C SER A 64 7.31 1.59 -5.87
N ASN A 65 8.63 1.38 -5.86
CA ASN A 65 9.37 1.25 -4.60
C ASN A 65 9.57 2.63 -3.98
N ASP A 66 8.78 2.96 -2.95
CA ASP A 66 8.92 4.20 -2.20
C ASP A 66 9.96 4.02 -1.08
N PRO A 67 11.11 4.72 -1.13
CA PRO A 67 12.14 4.62 -0.10
C PRO A 67 11.67 5.13 1.29
N ASN A 68 10.58 5.90 1.35
CA ASN A 68 10.04 6.42 2.61
C ASN A 68 8.91 5.56 3.18
N MET A 69 8.54 4.45 2.52
CA MET A 69 7.37 3.67 2.91
C MET A 69 7.43 3.22 4.37
N LEU A 70 8.58 2.73 4.84
CA LEU A 70 8.75 2.29 6.23
C LEU A 70 8.43 3.39 7.25
N GLY A 71 8.91 4.61 7.00
CA GLY A 71 8.63 5.77 7.85
C GLY A 71 7.16 6.17 7.81
N ARG A 72 6.51 6.11 6.64
CA ARG A 72 5.08 6.42 6.49
C ARG A 72 4.21 5.42 7.26
N MET A 73 4.44 4.13 7.09
CA MET A 73 3.68 3.09 7.79
C MET A 73 3.85 3.19 9.31
N PHE A 74 5.07 3.48 9.79
CA PHE A 74 5.32 3.70 11.21
C PHE A 74 4.55 4.90 11.76
N LEU A 75 4.50 5.99 10.99
CA LEU A 75 3.74 7.19 11.36
C LEU A 75 2.23 6.90 11.40
N TYR A 76 1.70 6.20 10.41
CA TYR A 76 0.30 5.78 10.37
C TYR A 76 -0.08 4.92 11.57
N ALA A 77 0.76 3.97 11.98
CA ALA A 77 0.54 3.17 13.19
C ALA A 77 0.39 4.06 14.43
N GLY A 78 1.24 5.09 14.56
CA GLY A 78 1.16 6.07 15.64
C GLY A 78 -0.13 6.91 15.62
N PHE A 79 -0.60 7.33 14.44
CA PHE A 79 -1.86 8.06 14.30
C PHE A 79 -3.07 7.20 14.62
N ILE A 80 -3.13 6.00 14.06
CA ILE A 80 -4.20 5.03 14.31
C ILE A 80 -4.26 4.71 15.80
N TYR A 81 -3.11 4.43 16.44
CA TYR A 81 -3.07 4.20 17.88
C TYR A 81 -3.53 5.42 18.68
N ASN A 82 -3.15 6.64 18.30
CA ASN A 82 -3.58 7.83 19.01
C ASN A 82 -5.09 8.06 18.95
N GLN A 83 -5.72 7.73 17.83
CA GLN A 83 -7.15 7.89 17.61
C GLN A 83 -7.98 6.75 18.19
N TYR A 84 -7.56 5.50 17.97
CA TYR A 84 -8.35 4.29 18.28
C TYR A 84 -7.85 3.51 19.50
N LYS A 85 -6.67 3.85 20.04
CA LYS A 85 -5.99 3.11 21.13
C LYS A 85 -5.74 1.63 20.82
N LYS A 86 -5.72 1.29 19.53
CA LYS A 86 -5.39 -0.02 18.97
C LYS A 86 -4.28 0.13 17.93
N LEU A 87 -3.35 -0.80 17.89
CA LEU A 87 -2.35 -0.85 16.82
C LEU A 87 -2.97 -1.60 15.62
N PRO A 88 -2.77 -1.11 14.38
CA PRO A 88 -3.25 -1.79 13.20
C PRO A 88 -2.36 -2.99 12.83
N ILE A 89 -2.96 -4.02 12.26
CA ILE A 89 -2.30 -4.93 11.31
C ILE A 89 -2.07 -4.12 10.04
N GLN A 90 -0.83 -4.07 9.57
CA GLN A 90 -0.44 -3.24 8.45
C GLN A 90 0.09 -4.08 7.30
N ILE A 91 -0.49 -3.87 6.11
CA ILE A 91 -0.07 -4.51 4.87
C ILE A 91 0.26 -3.41 3.86
N VAL A 92 1.41 -3.53 3.21
CA VAL A 92 1.67 -2.85 1.95
C VAL A 92 1.58 -3.89 0.83
N LEU A 93 0.63 -3.70 -0.07
CA LEU A 93 0.48 -4.52 -1.27
C LEU A 93 1.25 -3.87 -2.42
N TYR A 94 2.37 -4.47 -2.78
CA TYR A 94 3.16 -4.03 -3.93
C TYR A 94 2.57 -4.60 -5.23
N VAL A 95 2.09 -3.70 -6.09
CA VAL A 95 1.48 -4.02 -7.39
C VAL A 95 2.36 -3.60 -8.58
N GLY A 96 3.56 -3.08 -8.32
CA GLY A 96 4.49 -2.61 -9.34
C GLY A 96 5.13 -3.74 -10.17
N ASN A 97 5.64 -3.36 -11.34
CA ASN A 97 6.32 -4.30 -12.24
C ASN A 97 7.82 -4.46 -11.96
N LYS A 98 8.46 -3.48 -11.31
CA LYS A 98 9.88 -3.58 -10.95
C LYS A 98 10.07 -4.59 -9.80
N PRO A 99 11.26 -5.18 -9.61
CA PRO A 99 11.52 -5.99 -8.43
C PRO A 99 11.25 -5.18 -7.15
N LEU A 100 10.52 -5.78 -6.21
CA LEU A 100 10.25 -5.18 -4.91
C LEU A 100 11.57 -5.06 -4.12
N ASN A 101 11.82 -3.88 -3.54
CA ASN A 101 13.02 -3.62 -2.73
C ASN A 101 12.79 -2.66 -1.55
N MET A 102 11.53 -2.39 -1.20
CA MET A 102 11.21 -1.58 -0.02
C MET A 102 11.55 -2.33 1.27
N GLU A 103 12.06 -1.60 2.26
CA GLU A 103 12.24 -2.12 3.61
C GLU A 103 10.90 -2.10 4.37
N ASN A 104 10.64 -3.14 5.16
CA ASN A 104 9.39 -3.28 5.92
C ASN A 104 9.60 -3.45 7.43
N SER A 105 10.82 -3.25 7.93
CA SER A 105 11.12 -3.36 9.35
C SER A 105 12.24 -2.41 9.78
N MET A 106 12.19 -1.97 11.03
CA MET A 106 13.29 -1.27 11.69
C MET A 106 13.40 -1.71 13.15
N GLU A 107 14.64 -1.77 13.63
CA GLU A 107 14.94 -2.04 15.03
C GLU A 107 16.00 -1.05 15.54
N PHE A 108 15.70 -0.36 16.64
CA PHE A 108 16.65 0.48 17.35
C PHE A 108 16.35 0.50 18.84
N ARG A 109 17.25 -0.08 19.64
CA ARG A 109 17.13 -0.18 21.11
C ARG A 109 15.80 -0.83 21.51
N GLN A 110 14.87 -0.07 22.09
CA GLN A 110 13.56 -0.54 22.53
C GLN A 110 12.49 -0.51 21.43
N ILE A 111 12.78 0.11 20.28
CA ILE A 111 11.84 0.19 19.16
C ILE A 111 12.08 -1.02 18.27
N LYS A 112 11.02 -1.82 18.09
CA LYS A 112 10.92 -2.88 17.09
C LYS A 112 9.62 -2.66 16.35
N TYR A 113 9.71 -2.48 15.04
CA TYR A 113 8.55 -2.21 14.22
C TYR A 113 8.69 -2.91 12.87
N SER A 114 7.59 -3.48 12.39
CA SER A 114 7.48 -4.05 11.06
C SER A 114 6.03 -4.03 10.59
N TYR A 115 5.85 -4.15 9.28
CA TYR A 115 4.56 -4.39 8.63
C TYR A 115 4.72 -5.47 7.55
N GLU A 116 3.62 -6.07 7.13
CA GLU A 116 3.63 -7.06 6.06
C GLU A 116 3.81 -6.38 4.71
N LEU A 117 4.79 -6.83 3.93
CA LEU A 117 5.04 -6.30 2.60
C LEU A 117 4.87 -7.42 1.59
N ILE A 118 3.75 -7.39 0.87
CA ILE A 118 3.31 -8.46 -0.02
C ILE A 118 3.53 -8.03 -1.46
N ASP A 119 4.35 -8.78 -2.21
CA ASP A 119 4.42 -8.65 -3.66
C ASP A 119 3.28 -9.45 -4.29
N ILE A 120 2.31 -8.75 -4.90
CA ILE A 120 1.12 -9.40 -5.47
C ILE A 120 1.49 -10.45 -6.54
N ARG A 121 2.66 -10.31 -7.19
CA ARG A 121 3.15 -11.26 -8.22
C ARG A 121 3.57 -12.60 -7.64
N THR A 122 3.64 -12.72 -6.32
CA THR A 122 3.94 -13.98 -5.63
C THR A 122 2.68 -14.76 -5.26
N LEU A 123 1.51 -14.10 -5.30
CA LEU A 123 0.22 -14.73 -5.03
C LEU A 123 -0.20 -15.58 -6.23
N ASP A 124 -0.84 -16.72 -5.94
CA ASP A 124 -1.33 -17.64 -6.97
C ASP A 124 -2.62 -17.10 -7.59
N GLY A 125 -2.53 -16.58 -8.82
CA GLY A 125 -3.67 -16.00 -9.53
C GLY A 125 -4.77 -17.02 -9.84
N ASN A 126 -4.48 -18.32 -9.88
CA ASN A 126 -5.48 -19.34 -10.18
C ASN A 126 -6.60 -19.37 -9.13
N GLN A 127 -6.27 -19.14 -7.86
CA GLN A 127 -7.27 -19.10 -6.78
C GLN A 127 -8.29 -17.97 -6.97
N LEU A 128 -7.86 -16.85 -7.53
CA LEU A 128 -8.73 -15.70 -7.81
C LEU A 128 -9.57 -15.91 -9.08
N ILE A 129 -9.01 -16.55 -10.12
CA ILE A 129 -9.74 -16.87 -11.36
C ILE A 129 -10.84 -17.91 -11.10
N ASP A 130 -10.61 -18.83 -10.17
CA ASP A 130 -11.60 -19.87 -9.86
C ASP A 130 -12.77 -19.33 -9.04
N SER A 131 -12.65 -18.12 -8.47
CA SER A 131 -13.71 -17.42 -7.75
C SER A 131 -14.92 -17.09 -8.65
N ASP A 132 -16.09 -17.04 -8.02
CA ASP A 132 -17.32 -16.54 -8.66
C ASP A 132 -17.44 -15.01 -8.54
N ASP A 133 -16.56 -14.36 -7.79
CA ASP A 133 -16.51 -12.91 -7.66
C ASP A 133 -15.74 -12.27 -8.84
N PRO A 134 -16.37 -11.40 -9.65
CA PRO A 134 -15.69 -10.74 -10.76
C PRO A 134 -14.56 -9.79 -10.33
N ASP A 135 -14.57 -9.24 -9.12
CA ASP A 135 -13.45 -8.43 -8.60
C ASP A 135 -12.19 -9.30 -8.41
N ASP A 136 -12.33 -10.52 -7.85
CA ASP A 136 -11.24 -11.49 -7.74
C ASP A 136 -10.67 -11.84 -9.11
N ASN A 137 -11.56 -12.16 -10.05
CA ASN A 137 -11.19 -12.53 -11.42
C ASN A 137 -10.35 -11.46 -12.10
N VAL A 138 -10.71 -10.18 -11.94
CA VAL A 138 -9.96 -9.06 -12.53
C VAL A 138 -8.63 -8.83 -11.81
N LEU A 139 -8.57 -8.98 -10.48
CA LEU A 139 -7.32 -8.86 -9.71
C LEU A 139 -6.30 -9.94 -10.08
N ALA A 140 -6.74 -11.11 -10.52
CA ALA A 140 -5.88 -12.22 -10.89
C ALA A 140 -4.81 -11.85 -11.95
N ILE A 141 -5.09 -10.89 -12.84
CA ILE A 141 -4.13 -10.43 -13.85
C ILE A 141 -2.84 -9.86 -13.23
N LEU A 142 -2.91 -9.37 -12.00
CA LEU A 142 -1.77 -8.80 -11.28
C LEU A 142 -0.92 -9.87 -10.59
N CYS A 143 -1.46 -11.06 -10.39
CA CYS A 143 -0.83 -12.13 -9.63
C CYS A 143 0.22 -12.90 -10.45
N LYS A 144 0.77 -13.98 -9.87
CA LYS A 144 1.59 -14.93 -10.62
C LYS A 144 0.72 -15.60 -11.68
N LEU A 145 1.16 -15.52 -12.94
CA LEU A 145 0.52 -16.18 -14.07
C LEU A 145 1.43 -17.28 -14.60
N ASP A 146 0.88 -18.47 -14.86
CA ASP A 146 1.62 -19.54 -15.53
C ASP A 146 1.75 -19.24 -17.04
N ASP A 147 0.63 -18.89 -17.67
CA ASP A 147 0.54 -18.39 -19.05
C ASP A 147 -0.42 -17.20 -19.11
N ALA A 148 0.09 -16.05 -19.56
CA ALA A 148 -0.67 -14.81 -19.58
C ALA A 148 -1.86 -14.85 -20.57
N HIS A 149 -1.72 -15.48 -21.75
CA HIS A 149 -2.82 -15.58 -22.71
C HIS A 149 -3.94 -16.48 -22.19
N ILE A 150 -3.59 -17.65 -21.66
CA ILE A 150 -4.57 -18.57 -21.09
C ILE A 150 -5.30 -17.91 -19.91
N THR A 151 -4.56 -17.21 -19.06
CA THR A 151 -5.14 -16.49 -17.92
C THR A 151 -6.13 -15.42 -18.37
N ILE A 152 -5.73 -14.56 -19.32
CA ILE A 152 -6.61 -13.51 -19.85
C ILE A 152 -7.89 -14.10 -20.44
N LYS A 153 -7.79 -15.20 -21.20
CA LYS A 153 -8.97 -15.89 -21.74
C LYS A 153 -9.91 -16.38 -20.66
N ARG A 154 -9.38 -17.06 -19.62
CA ARG A 154 -10.20 -17.53 -18.49
C ARG A 154 -10.91 -16.39 -17.76
N ILE A 155 -10.22 -15.27 -17.54
CA ILE A 155 -10.83 -14.08 -16.93
C ILE A 155 -11.96 -13.56 -17.83
N LEU A 156 -11.71 -13.40 -19.13
CA LEU A 156 -12.73 -12.91 -20.07
C LEU A 156 -13.92 -13.86 -20.22
N GLU A 157 -13.70 -15.18 -20.15
CA GLU A 157 -14.76 -16.18 -20.10
C GLU A 157 -15.65 -15.99 -18.87
N LYS A 158 -15.07 -15.78 -17.68
CA LYS A 158 -15.81 -15.46 -16.45
C LYS A 158 -16.63 -14.16 -16.61
N LEU A 159 -16.01 -13.10 -17.12
CA LEU A 159 -16.69 -11.81 -17.31
C LEU A 159 -17.82 -11.89 -18.35
N SER A 160 -17.72 -12.77 -19.35
CA SER A 160 -18.74 -12.93 -20.40
C SER A 160 -20.10 -13.36 -19.87
N LEU A 161 -20.13 -13.99 -18.68
CA LEU A 161 -21.35 -14.44 -18.01
C LEU A 161 -22.11 -13.31 -17.31
N LEU A 162 -21.46 -12.16 -17.10
CA LEU A 162 -22.05 -11.00 -16.42
C LEU A 162 -23.05 -10.26 -17.33
N HIS A 163 -23.92 -9.48 -16.71
CA HIS A 163 -24.81 -8.57 -17.43
C HIS A 163 -24.01 -7.58 -18.30
N PRO A 164 -24.49 -7.16 -19.49
CA PRO A 164 -23.69 -6.37 -20.43
C PRO A 164 -23.02 -5.13 -19.84
N ASN A 165 -23.74 -4.33 -19.04
CA ASN A 165 -23.20 -3.11 -18.44
C ASN A 165 -22.11 -3.41 -17.39
N GLU A 166 -22.31 -4.47 -16.60
CA GLU A 166 -21.35 -4.90 -15.57
C GLU A 166 -20.09 -5.50 -16.21
N ARG A 167 -20.28 -6.34 -17.23
CA ARG A 167 -19.19 -6.89 -18.05
C ARG A 167 -18.31 -5.79 -18.63
N GLU A 168 -18.93 -4.74 -19.17
CA GLU A 168 -18.19 -3.62 -19.72
C GLU A 168 -17.34 -2.92 -18.66
N ASP A 169 -17.89 -2.68 -17.46
CA ASP A 169 -17.14 -2.12 -16.33
C ASP A 169 -15.93 -2.99 -15.94
N TYR A 170 -16.12 -4.30 -15.80
CA TYR A 170 -15.02 -5.21 -15.45
C TYR A 170 -13.97 -5.36 -16.55
N ILE A 171 -14.37 -5.33 -17.83
CA ILE A 171 -13.41 -5.30 -18.94
C ILE A 171 -12.58 -4.01 -18.89
N ARG A 172 -13.19 -2.86 -18.58
CA ARG A 172 -12.47 -1.59 -18.37
C ARG A 172 -11.46 -1.71 -17.22
N LYS A 173 -11.88 -2.24 -16.07
CA LYS A 173 -10.98 -2.49 -14.91
C LYS A 173 -9.82 -3.41 -15.29
N LEU A 174 -10.10 -4.53 -15.95
CA LEU A 174 -9.09 -5.49 -16.42
C LEU A 174 -8.06 -4.81 -17.34
N LEU A 175 -8.54 -4.01 -18.29
CA LEU A 175 -7.69 -3.24 -19.19
C LEU A 175 -6.75 -2.28 -18.42
N TYR A 176 -7.25 -1.52 -17.45
CA TYR A 176 -6.41 -0.65 -16.63
C TYR A 176 -5.36 -1.43 -15.82
N LEU A 177 -5.78 -2.47 -15.12
CA LEU A 177 -4.87 -3.26 -14.27
C LEU A 177 -3.81 -3.99 -15.09
N SER A 178 -4.16 -4.47 -16.29
CA SER A 178 -3.20 -5.13 -17.18
C SER A 178 -2.05 -4.22 -17.61
N GLY A 179 -2.23 -2.90 -17.56
CA GLY A 179 -1.17 -1.91 -17.76
C GLY A 179 -0.02 -2.06 -16.74
N LEU A 180 -0.32 -2.43 -15.49
CA LEU A 180 0.69 -2.68 -14.46
C LEU A 180 1.55 -3.93 -14.75
N ARG A 181 1.17 -4.73 -15.74
CA ARG A 181 1.88 -5.96 -16.16
C ARG A 181 2.39 -5.91 -17.59
N ASN A 182 2.26 -4.76 -18.26
CA ASN A 182 2.52 -4.63 -19.71
C ASN A 182 1.68 -5.62 -20.56
N LEU A 183 0.47 -5.97 -20.10
CA LEU A 183 -0.44 -6.90 -20.79
C LEU A 183 -1.62 -6.21 -21.49
N ALA A 184 -1.70 -4.87 -21.43
CA ALA A 184 -2.81 -4.10 -21.99
C ALA A 184 -3.09 -4.38 -23.47
N THR A 185 -2.05 -4.49 -24.30
CA THR A 185 -2.20 -4.82 -25.72
C THR A 185 -2.78 -6.23 -25.92
N THR A 186 -2.34 -7.20 -25.13
CA THR A 186 -2.84 -8.58 -25.19
C THR A 186 -4.30 -8.65 -24.76
N VAL A 187 -4.67 -8.01 -23.64
CA VAL A 187 -6.07 -7.96 -23.19
C VAL A 187 -6.95 -7.29 -24.25
N LYS A 188 -6.50 -6.17 -24.84
CA LYS A 188 -7.24 -5.47 -25.91
C LYS A 188 -7.50 -6.38 -27.11
N GLN A 189 -6.48 -7.13 -27.56
CA GLN A 189 -6.63 -8.07 -28.68
C GLN A 189 -7.62 -9.20 -28.37
N GLU A 190 -7.56 -9.79 -27.17
CA GLU A 190 -8.49 -10.85 -26.77
C GLU A 190 -9.92 -10.33 -26.66
N VAL A 191 -10.13 -9.13 -26.11
CA VAL A 191 -11.46 -8.48 -26.06
C VAL A 191 -12.04 -8.24 -27.45
N LEU A 192 -11.22 -7.76 -28.40
CA LEU A 192 -11.65 -7.54 -29.80
C LEU A 192 -12.02 -8.83 -30.53
N ASN A 193 -11.44 -9.97 -30.13
CA ASN A 193 -11.76 -11.27 -30.68
C ASN A 193 -13.06 -11.85 -30.11
N MET A 194 -13.59 -11.31 -29.01
CA MET A 194 -14.86 -11.74 -28.45
C MET A 194 -16.02 -11.19 -29.30
N PRO A 195 -17.15 -11.93 -29.40
CA PRO A 195 -18.38 -11.43 -30.02
C PRO A 195 -19.08 -10.42 -29.08
N LEU A 196 -18.42 -9.30 -28.79
CA LEU A 196 -18.88 -8.22 -27.91
C LEU A 196 -18.94 -6.90 -28.68
N THR A 197 -19.91 -6.05 -28.35
CA THR A 197 -20.02 -4.68 -28.89
C THR A 197 -19.49 -3.71 -27.83
N ILE A 198 -18.18 -3.59 -27.72
CA ILE A 198 -17.53 -2.61 -26.83
C ILE A 198 -16.81 -1.60 -27.70
N ASP A 199 -17.15 -0.33 -27.57
CA ASP A 199 -16.43 0.76 -28.24
C ASP A 199 -15.14 1.05 -27.46
N LEU A 200 -14.01 0.59 -27.99
CA LEU A 200 -12.68 0.75 -27.37
C LEU A 200 -12.00 2.08 -27.71
N ASP A 201 -12.59 2.91 -28.58
CA ASP A 201 -12.00 4.17 -29.05
C ASP A 201 -12.35 5.37 -28.14
N GLU A 202 -13.32 5.20 -27.23
CA GLU A 202 -13.68 6.22 -26.22
C GLU A 202 -12.65 6.37 -25.08
N TYR A 203 -11.71 5.44 -24.96
CA TYR A 203 -10.80 5.39 -23.80
C TYR A 203 -9.49 6.14 -24.04
N GLU A 204 -9.34 7.29 -23.38
CA GLU A 204 -8.22 8.23 -23.54
C GLU A 204 -6.84 7.59 -23.25
N PHE A 205 -6.75 6.67 -22.28
CA PHE A 205 -5.55 5.89 -21.96
C PHE A 205 -5.01 5.07 -23.15
N PHE A 206 -5.87 4.74 -24.13
CA PHE A 206 -5.50 3.98 -25.32
C PHE A 206 -5.07 4.85 -26.50
N LYS A 207 -5.15 6.18 -26.40
CA LYS A 207 -4.58 7.07 -27.43
C LYS A 207 -3.05 7.16 -27.33
N ASP A 208 -2.48 6.87 -26.15
CA ASP A 208 -1.06 7.06 -25.85
C ASP A 208 -0.24 5.75 -25.78
N ILE A 209 -0.90 4.59 -25.82
CA ILE A 209 -0.24 3.25 -25.84
C ILE A 209 0.05 2.79 -27.29
N PHE A 210 -0.37 3.56 -28.29
CA PHE A 210 -0.18 3.31 -29.72
C PHE A 210 0.55 4.48 -30.40
#